data_AF-A0A7Y2BNA1-F1
#
_entry.id   AF-A0A7Y2BNA1-F1
#
_cell.length_a   1.000
_cell.length_b   1.000
_cell.length_c   1.000
_cell.angle_alpha   90.00
_cell.angle_beta   90.00
_cell.angle_gamma   90.00
#
_symmetry.space_group_name_H-M   'P 1'
#
loop_
_entity.id
_entity.type
_entity.pdbx_description
1 polymer ?
#
loop_
_entity_poly.entity_id
_entity_poly.type
_entity_poly.pdbx_seq_one_letter_code
_entity_poly.pdbx_strand_id
1 'polypeptide(L)'
;FKVIPTEQQWGNITAVDYNTGKIRWKVKTAQPMIGGILATAGGILFAGEGNGQFKAYDSETGSELWRFQAGAGVNAPPSSYTVDGQQYIVVAAGGNTQLNYKRGNNIIAFTLAD
;
A
#
# COMPACT_ATOMS: atom_id res chain seq x y z
N PHE A 1 19.78 -0.38 1.12
CA PHE A 1 19.64 1.09 1.16
C PHE A 1 20.57 1.62 2.24
N LYS A 2 21.42 2.60 1.93
CA LYS A 2 22.29 3.23 2.94
C LYS A 2 21.47 4.32 3.64
N VAL A 3 21.01 4.03 4.85
CA VAL A 3 20.25 4.99 5.67
C VAL A 3 21.23 5.93 6.37
N ILE A 4 20.98 7.23 6.34
CA ILE A 4 21.69 8.20 7.18
C ILE A 4 21.00 8.14 8.55
N PRO A 5 21.69 7.76 9.65
CA PRO A 5 21.04 7.47 10.93
C PRO A 5 20.18 8.61 11.50
N THR A 6 20.52 9.85 11.17
CA THR A 6 19.82 11.05 11.66
C THR A 6 18.68 11.51 10.75
N GLU A 7 18.52 10.91 9.57
CA GLU A 7 17.52 11.33 8.60
C GLU A 7 16.25 10.49 8.72
N GLN A 8 15.11 11.18 8.91
CA GLN A 8 13.81 10.55 8.92
C GLN A 8 13.56 9.81 7.61
N GLN A 9 13.27 8.51 7.71
CA GLN A 9 12.83 7.72 6.57
C GLN A 9 11.34 7.93 6.33
N TRP A 10 10.96 8.17 5.08
CA TRP A 10 9.58 8.36 4.65
C TRP A 10 9.44 7.94 3.18
N GLY A 11 8.21 7.84 2.70
CA GLY A 11 7.92 7.52 1.30
C GLY A 11 6.80 8.39 0.75
N ASN A 12 6.39 8.11 -0.48
CA ASN A 12 5.20 8.72 -1.03
C ASN A 12 4.46 7.79 -1.97
N ILE A 13 3.16 8.04 -2.09
CA ILE A 13 2.34 7.60 -3.21
C ILE A 13 2.14 8.83 -4.09
N THR A 14 2.52 8.73 -5.37
CA THR A 14 2.44 9.84 -6.32
C THR A 14 1.58 9.43 -7.51
N ALA A 15 0.55 10.21 -7.81
CA ALA A 15 -0.14 10.12 -9.08
C ALA A 15 0.50 11.07 -10.10
N VAL A 16 0.77 10.54 -11.28
CA VAL A 16 1.36 11.27 -12.40
C VAL A 16 0.41 11.16 -13.59
N ASP A 17 0.12 12.30 -14.21
CA ASP A 17 -0.56 12.34 -15.49
C ASP A 17 0.37 11.78 -16.58
N TYR A 18 0.01 10.65 -17.18
CA TYR A 18 0.89 9.97 -18.13
C TYR A 18 1.12 10.75 -19.43
N ASN A 19 0.17 11.61 -19.83
CA ASN A 19 0.27 12.39 -21.07
C ASN A 19 1.24 13.57 -20.91
N THR A 20 1.25 14.18 -19.73
CA THR A 20 1.98 15.43 -19.48
C THR A 20 3.20 15.27 -18.57
N GLY A 21 3.32 14.14 -17.88
CA GLY A 21 4.33 13.90 -16.84
C GLY A 21 4.11 14.73 -15.57
N LYS A 22 3.00 15.48 -15.46
CA LYS A 22 2.73 16.33 -14.30
C LYS A 22 2.24 15.50 -13.13
N ILE A 23 2.75 15.81 -11.95
CA ILE A 23 2.22 15.26 -10.69
C ILE A 23 0.81 15.83 -10.48
N ARG A 24 -0.18 14.95 -10.33
CA ARG A 24 -1.55 15.35 -9.96
C ARG A 24 -1.66 15.56 -8.46
N TRP A 25 -1.16 14.60 -7.68
CA TRP A 25 -1.13 14.67 -6.23
C TRP A 25 -0.02 13.79 -5.65
N LYS A 26 0.31 14.03 -4.38
CA LYS A 26 1.25 13.24 -3.59
C LYS A 26 0.71 13.02 -2.18
N VAL A 27 0.85 11.80 -1.69
CA VAL A 27 0.60 11.42 -0.30
C VAL A 27 1.93 11.07 0.32
N LYS A 28 2.35 11.80 1.36
CA LYS A 28 3.53 11.44 2.16
C LYS A 28 3.18 10.27 3.07
N THR A 29 4.01 9.22 3.07
CA THR A 29 3.85 8.03 3.92
C THR A 29 4.89 8.03 5.02
N ALA A 30 4.57 7.38 6.14
CA ALA A 30 5.46 7.34 7.30
C ALA A 30 6.66 6.42 7.07
N GLN A 31 6.54 5.46 6.16
CA GLN A 31 7.58 4.51 5.80
C GLN A 31 7.91 4.58 4.30
N PRO A 32 9.15 4.27 3.90
CA PRO A 32 9.49 3.96 2.52
C PRO A 32 8.51 2.98 1.87
N MET A 33 8.01 3.34 0.67
CA MET A 33 7.04 2.55 -0.07
C MET A 33 7.74 1.54 -0.98
N ILE A 34 7.96 0.34 -0.47
CA ILE A 34 8.57 -0.78 -1.23
C ILE A 34 7.57 -1.86 -1.63
N GLY A 35 6.32 -1.74 -1.16
CA GLY A 35 5.31 -2.79 -1.28
C GLY A 35 4.46 -2.73 -2.53
N GLY A 36 4.74 -1.86 -3.51
CA GLY A 36 3.89 -1.70 -4.68
C GLY A 36 2.49 -1.13 -4.37
N ILE A 37 1.70 -0.95 -5.42
CA ILE A 37 0.35 -0.37 -5.37
C ILE A 37 -0.56 -1.21 -6.27
N LEU A 38 -1.80 -1.42 -5.86
CA LEU A 38 -2.88 -1.95 -6.69
C LEU A 38 -3.87 -0.83 -7.00
N ALA A 39 -4.10 -0.55 -8.27
CA ALA A 39 -5.17 0.34 -8.73
C ALA A 39 -6.36 -0.47 -9.23
N THR A 40 -7.59 -0.02 -8.93
CA THR A 40 -8.82 -0.69 -9.37
C THR A 40 -9.64 0.21 -10.28
N ALA A 41 -10.49 -0.39 -11.11
CA ALA A 41 -11.42 0.36 -11.97
C ALA A 41 -12.49 1.13 -11.18
N GLY A 42 -12.73 0.78 -9.91
CA GLY A 42 -13.64 1.50 -9.01
C GLY A 42 -13.07 2.79 -8.43
N GLY A 43 -11.90 3.25 -8.89
CA GLY A 43 -11.29 4.49 -8.42
C GLY A 43 -10.59 4.37 -7.06
N ILE A 44 -10.30 3.15 -6.60
CA ILE A 44 -9.65 2.90 -5.30
C ILE A 44 -8.24 2.33 -5.54
N LEU A 45 -7.25 2.87 -4.80
CA LEU A 45 -5.88 2.39 -4.75
C LEU A 45 -5.61 1.68 -3.42
N PHE A 46 -4.87 0.58 -3.43
CA PHE A 46 -4.43 -0.12 -2.23
C PHE A 46 -2.90 -0.15 -2.14
N ALA A 47 -2.37 0.14 -0.95
CA ALA A 47 -0.93 0.11 -0.71
C ALA A 47 -0.60 -0.28 0.74
N GLY A 48 0.57 -0.89 0.92
CA GLY A 48 1.10 -1.31 2.20
C GLY A 48 2.34 -0.54 2.63
N GLU A 49 2.47 -0.30 3.93
CA GLU A 49 3.64 0.32 4.58
C GLU A 49 4.42 -0.69 5.44
N GLY A 50 5.71 -0.41 5.67
CA GLY A 50 6.58 -1.23 6.53
C GLY A 50 6.18 -1.30 8.00
N ASN A 51 5.36 -0.36 8.47
CA ASN A 51 4.77 -0.35 9.82
C ASN A 51 3.51 -1.21 9.94
N GLY A 52 3.16 -1.94 8.87
CA GLY A 52 2.02 -2.86 8.81
C GLY A 52 0.69 -2.21 8.46
N GLN A 53 0.66 -0.90 8.23
CA GLN A 53 -0.55 -0.27 7.70
C GLN A 53 -0.81 -0.74 6.26
N PHE A 54 -2.01 -1.25 6.03
CA PHE A 54 -2.56 -1.50 4.71
C PHE A 54 -3.72 -0.53 4.50
N LYS A 55 -3.65 0.29 3.46
CA LYS A 55 -4.54 1.44 3.28
C LYS A 55 -5.19 1.43 1.90
N ALA A 56 -6.40 1.96 1.86
CA ALA A 56 -7.10 2.29 0.63
C ALA A 56 -7.15 3.81 0.45
N TYR A 57 -6.98 4.27 -0.78
CA TYR A 57 -6.99 5.67 -1.15
C TYR A 57 -7.94 5.91 -2.32
N ASP A 58 -8.53 7.09 -2.34
CA ASP A 58 -9.20 7.63 -3.52
C ASP A 58 -8.15 7.93 -4.61
N SER A 59 -8.34 7.39 -5.81
CA SER A 59 -7.36 7.48 -6.90
C SER A 59 -7.28 8.87 -7.54
N GLU A 60 -8.32 9.69 -7.43
CA GLU A 60 -8.35 11.03 -8.02
C GLU A 60 -7.71 12.07 -7.12
N THR A 61 -7.83 11.90 -5.80
CA THR A 61 -7.42 12.88 -4.79
C THR A 61 -6.26 12.44 -3.91
N GLY A 62 -6.02 11.12 -3.78
CA GLY A 62 -5.06 10.56 -2.83
C GLY A 62 -5.56 10.53 -1.38
N SER A 63 -6.83 10.83 -1.14
CA SER A 63 -7.41 10.82 0.21
C SER A 63 -7.45 9.40 0.80
N GLU A 64 -7.04 9.22 2.06
CA GLU A 64 -7.20 7.93 2.76
C GLU A 64 -8.69 7.64 2.97
N LEU A 65 -9.17 6.51 2.44
CA LEU A 65 -10.56 6.07 2.58
C LEU A 65 -10.72 5.02 3.69
N TRP A 66 -9.71 4.18 3.88
CA TRP A 66 -9.74 3.08 4.81
C TRP A 66 -8.33 2.63 5.18
N ARG A 67 -8.20 2.00 6.36
CA ARG A 67 -6.94 1.39 6.82
C ARG A 67 -7.16 0.16 7.68
N PHE A 68 -6.16 -0.71 7.68
CA PHE A 68 -6.06 -1.89 8.54
C PHE A 68 -4.62 -2.11 8.98
N GLN A 69 -4.43 -2.60 10.21
CA GLN A 69 -3.12 -2.95 10.75
C GLN A 69 -2.88 -4.45 10.61
N ALA A 70 -2.02 -4.83 9.67
CA ALA A 70 -1.70 -6.22 9.33
C ALA A 70 -0.75 -6.92 10.33
N GLY A 71 -0.22 -6.17 11.30
CA GLY A 71 0.60 -6.70 12.40
C GLY A 71 2.06 -6.97 12.05
N ALA A 72 2.42 -6.92 10.76
CA ALA A 72 3.76 -7.05 10.20
C ALA A 72 3.88 -6.18 8.93
N GLY A 73 5.10 -5.89 8.47
CA GLY A 73 5.33 -5.00 7.33
C GLY A 73 4.64 -5.51 6.06
N VAL A 74 3.89 -4.63 5.40
CA VAL A 74 3.18 -4.94 4.16
C VAL A 74 4.08 -4.48 3.00
N ASN A 75 4.95 -5.37 2.56
CA ASN A 75 6.01 -5.09 1.60
C ASN A 75 5.86 -5.84 0.28
N ALA A 76 4.71 -6.49 0.06
CA ALA A 76 4.36 -7.16 -1.19
C ALA A 76 3.24 -6.38 -1.91
N PRO A 77 3.21 -6.38 -3.26
CA PRO A 77 2.13 -5.77 -4.03
C PRO A 77 0.79 -6.41 -3.67
N PRO A 78 -0.24 -5.62 -3.34
CA PRO A 78 -1.60 -6.13 -3.21
C PRO A 78 -2.08 -6.69 -4.55
N SER A 79 -3.01 -7.64 -4.51
CA SER A 79 -3.64 -8.23 -5.70
C SER A 79 -5.15 -8.27 -5.55
N SER A 80 -5.86 -8.37 -6.66
CA SER A 80 -7.32 -8.55 -6.70
C SER A 80 -7.68 -9.83 -7.44
N TYR A 81 -8.72 -10.51 -6.96
CA TYR A 81 -9.33 -11.66 -7.62
C TYR A 81 -10.82 -11.74 -7.30
N THR A 82 -11.54 -12.60 -8.01
CA THR A 82 -12.99 -12.81 -7.83
C THR A 82 -13.27 -14.28 -7.55
N VAL A 83 -14.18 -14.55 -6.62
CA VAL A 83 -14.73 -15.89 -6.32
C VAL A 83 -16.24 -15.75 -6.24
N ASP A 84 -16.98 -16.56 -6.99
CA ASP A 84 -18.46 -16.57 -6.99
C ASP A 84 -19.11 -15.19 -7.17
N GLY A 85 -18.50 -14.35 -8.02
CA GLY A 85 -18.96 -12.99 -8.29
C GLY A 85 -18.52 -11.94 -7.27
N GLN A 86 -17.94 -12.34 -6.14
CA GLN A 86 -17.44 -11.43 -5.11
C GLN A 86 -15.98 -11.09 -5.32
N GLN A 87 -15.64 -9.79 -5.28
CA GLN A 87 -14.26 -9.32 -5.42
C GLN A 87 -13.54 -9.37 -4.06
N TYR A 88 -12.28 -9.81 -4.10
CA TYR A 88 -11.36 -9.83 -2.98
C TYR A 88 -10.11 -9.01 -3.30
N ILE A 89 -9.60 -8.35 -2.26
CA ILE A 89 -8.28 -7.71 -2.25
C ILE A 89 -7.40 -8.50 -1.29
N VAL A 90 -6.23 -8.95 -1.74
CA VAL A 90 -5.32 -9.76 -0.93
C VAL A 90 -3.93 -9.15 -0.87
N VAL A 91 -3.29 -9.28 0.29
CA VAL A 91 -1.91 -8.83 0.49
C VAL A 91 -1.18 -9.71 1.50
N ALA A 92 0.12 -9.89 1.29
CA ALA A 92 1.00 -10.57 2.23
C ALA A 92 1.65 -9.56 3.19
N ALA A 93 1.59 -9.86 4.49
CA ALA A 93 2.23 -9.12 5.56
C ALA A 93 3.37 -9.97 6.16
N GLY A 94 4.50 -9.98 5.46
CA GLY A 94 5.69 -10.77 5.81
C GLY A 94 6.82 -9.97 6.48
N GLY A 95 6.78 -8.64 6.40
CA GLY A 95 7.91 -7.77 6.74
C GLY A 95 8.99 -7.73 5.67
N ASN A 96 10.12 -7.12 6.01
CA ASN A 96 11.26 -6.97 5.10
C ASN A 96 12.59 -7.00 5.85
N THR A 97 13.51 -7.86 5.42
CA THR A 97 14.84 -8.00 6.05
C THR A 97 15.75 -6.81 5.75
N GLN A 98 15.69 -6.23 4.55
CA GLN A 98 16.60 -5.14 4.14
C GLN A 98 16.33 -3.84 4.91
N LEU A 99 15.08 -3.57 5.27
CA LEU A 99 14.64 -2.38 6.00
C LEU A 99 14.30 -2.66 7.48
N ASN A 100 14.57 -3.88 7.96
CA ASN A 100 14.31 -4.32 9.33
C ASN A 100 12.86 -4.05 9.81
N TYR A 101 11.88 -4.24 8.93
CA TYR A 101 10.47 -4.15 9.31
C TYR A 101 10.00 -5.39 10.07
N LYS A 102 9.01 -5.21 10.94
CA LYS A 102 8.44 -6.31 11.74
C LYS A 102 8.02 -7.45 10.82
N ARG A 103 8.51 -8.66 11.13
CA ARG A 103 8.24 -9.89 10.37
C ARG A 103 6.89 -10.47 10.74
N GLY A 104 6.29 -11.16 9.78
CA GLY A 104 5.04 -11.90 9.93
C GLY A 104 4.95 -13.01 8.90
N ASN A 105 3.83 -13.72 8.91
CA ASN A 105 3.54 -14.83 8.00
C ASN A 105 2.06 -14.83 7.57
N ASN A 106 1.44 -13.65 7.52
CA ASN A 106 0.03 -13.51 7.22
C ASN A 106 -0.19 -13.24 5.73
N ILE A 107 -1.21 -13.89 5.16
CA ILE A 107 -1.86 -13.48 3.91
C ILE A 107 -3.28 -13.11 4.30
N ILE A 108 -3.71 -11.90 3.96
CA ILE A 108 -4.98 -11.35 4.42
C ILE A 108 -5.80 -10.97 3.20
N ALA A 109 -7.03 -11.47 3.13
CA ALA A 109 -8.00 -11.13 2.10
C ALA A 109 -9.12 -10.27 2.70
N PHE A 110 -9.53 -9.24 1.95
CA PHE A 110 -10.59 -8.31 2.30
C PHE A 110 -11.68 -8.35 1.23
N THR A 111 -12.92 -8.24 1.65
CA THR A 111 -14.08 -8.08 0.78
C THR A 111 -15.12 -7.20 1.46
N LEU A 112 -16.09 -6.69 0.71
CA LEU A 112 -17.23 -5.97 1.29
C LEU A 112 -18.15 -6.96 2.00
N ALA A 113 -18.77 -6.50 3.08
CA ALA A 113 -19.88 -7.23 3.69
C ALA A 113 -21.10 -7.19 2.78
N ASP A 114 -21.94 -8.22 2.88
CA ASP A 114 -23.25 -8.30 2.22
C ASP A 114 -24.22 -7.20 2.69
#